data_AF-A0A345H6C8-F1
#
_entry.id   AF-A0A345H6C8-F1
#
_cell.length_a   1.000
_cell.length_b   1.000
_cell.length_c   1.000
_cell.angle_alpha   90.00
_cell.angle_beta   90.00
_cell.angle_gamma   90.00
#
_symmetry.space_group_name_H-M   'P 1'
#
loop_
_entity.id
_entity.type
_entity.pdbx_description
1 polymer ?
#
loop_
_entity_poly.entity_id
_entity_poly.type
_entity_poly.pdbx_seq_one_letter_code
_entity_poly.pdbx_strand_id
1 'polypeptide(L)'
;MGDTKTITFLEDRFSSHPNNYNGWSEDYAQLIIKESLKEMKYHGDVNKVIFTKYACKAIDETNDTTEVCYVETEQAGFFYLMRDMVDHINVVFNRWD
;
A
#
# COMPACT_ATOMS: atom_id res chain seq x y z
N MET A 1 -11.68 4.43 17.80
CA MET A 1 -11.08 4.48 16.45
C MET A 1 -10.30 3.19 16.35
N GLY A 2 -10.51 2.34 15.34
CA GLY A 2 -9.82 1.04 15.30
C GLY A 2 -8.34 1.22 14.99
N ASP A 3 -7.47 0.56 15.74
CA ASP A 3 -6.00 0.64 15.64
C ASP A 3 -5.48 0.03 14.32
N THR A 4 -6.28 -0.85 13.72
CA THR A 4 -6.02 -1.53 12.45
C THR A 4 -7.18 -1.30 11.48
N LYS A 5 -6.87 -1.07 10.21
CA LYS A 5 -7.85 -1.00 9.12
C LYS A 5 -7.35 -1.76 7.89
N THR A 6 -8.28 -2.29 7.11
CA THR A 6 -7.99 -2.89 5.81
C THR A 6 -8.83 -2.20 4.74
N ILE A 7 -8.22 -1.92 3.60
CA ILE A 7 -8.89 -1.40 2.41
C ILE A 7 -8.52 -2.27 1.22
N THR A 8 -9.48 -2.49 0.34
CA THR A 8 -9.28 -3.18 -0.92
C THR A 8 -9.62 -2.23 -2.06
N PHE A 9 -8.70 -2.08 -3.01
CA PHE A 9 -8.91 -1.34 -4.25
C PHE A 9 -8.94 -2.28 -5.44
N LEU A 10 -9.70 -1.92 -6.48
CA LEU A 10 -9.45 -2.42 -7.83
C LEU A 10 -8.20 -1.75 -8.38
N GLU A 11 -7.27 -2.52 -8.92
CA GLU A 11 -5.99 -2.05 -9.43
C GLU A 11 -6.18 -1.06 -10.61
N ASP A 12 -7.20 -1.26 -11.44
CA ASP A 12 -7.63 -0.35 -12.53
C ASP A 12 -7.82 1.12 -12.12
N ARG A 13 -8.12 1.37 -10.83
CA ARG A 13 -8.24 2.72 -10.28
C ARG A 13 -6.95 3.54 -10.47
N PHE A 14 -5.82 2.86 -10.59
CA PHE A 14 -4.49 3.47 -10.71
C PHE A 14 -3.87 3.29 -12.10
N SER A 15 -4.70 3.12 -13.13
CA SER A 15 -4.29 2.89 -14.54
C SER A 15 -3.38 3.97 -15.15
N SER A 16 -3.28 5.15 -14.54
CA SER A 16 -2.35 6.20 -14.97
C SER A 16 -0.90 5.98 -14.50
N HIS A 17 -0.66 5.05 -13.57
CA HIS A 17 0.68 4.79 -13.04
C HIS A 17 1.38 3.68 -13.84
N PRO A 18 2.67 3.81 -14.20
CA PRO A 18 3.39 2.81 -15.01
C PRO A 18 3.52 1.43 -14.35
N ASN A 19 3.45 1.36 -13.03
CA ASN A 19 3.48 0.11 -12.26
C ASN A 19 2.11 -0.55 -12.06
N ASN A 20 1.04 0.01 -12.61
CA ASN A 20 -0.24 -0.67 -12.69
C ASN A 20 -0.07 -1.99 -13.46
N TYR A 21 -0.45 -3.11 -12.84
CA TYR A 21 -0.21 -4.47 -13.31
C TYR A 21 1.24 -4.89 -13.50
N ASN A 22 2.20 -4.07 -13.09
CA ASN A 22 3.62 -4.25 -13.39
C ASN A 22 4.49 -4.21 -12.11
N GLY A 23 4.02 -4.92 -11.08
CA GLY A 23 4.73 -5.12 -9.83
C GLY A 23 4.75 -3.91 -8.90
N TRP A 24 5.50 -4.00 -7.81
CA TRP A 24 5.61 -2.93 -6.83
C TRP A 24 6.81 -2.03 -7.10
N SER A 25 6.59 -0.74 -6.90
CA SER A 25 7.62 0.29 -6.82
C SER A 25 7.29 1.23 -5.68
N GLU A 26 8.29 1.93 -5.16
CA GLU A 26 8.12 2.79 -3.98
C GLU A 26 7.13 3.94 -4.24
N ASP A 27 7.18 4.54 -5.42
CA ASP A 27 6.25 5.58 -5.88
C ASP A 27 4.81 5.06 -6.03
N TYR A 28 4.64 3.84 -6.54
CA TYR A 28 3.33 3.21 -6.65
C TYR A 28 2.74 2.88 -5.29
N ALA A 29 3.54 2.30 -4.40
CA ALA A 29 3.18 2.07 -3.00
C ALA A 29 2.79 3.38 -2.30
N GLN A 30 3.51 4.47 -2.56
CA GLN A 30 3.20 5.78 -1.98
C GLN A 30 1.88 6.34 -2.50
N LEU A 31 1.58 6.21 -3.80
CA LEU A 31 0.29 6.58 -4.37
C LEU A 31 -0.86 5.84 -3.67
N ILE A 32 -0.74 4.52 -3.53
CA ILE A 32 -1.76 3.67 -2.92
C ILE A 32 -1.94 3.98 -1.44
N ILE A 33 -0.86 4.19 -0.69
CA ILE A 33 -0.94 4.57 0.72
C ILE A 33 -1.64 5.93 0.89
N LYS A 34 -1.34 6.91 0.04
CA LYS A 34 -2.03 8.21 0.07
C LYS A 34 -3.53 8.05 -0.18
N GLU A 35 -3.92 7.26 -1.18
CA GLU A 35 -5.33 7.00 -1.47
C GLU A 35 -6.01 6.22 -0.35
N SER A 36 -5.30 5.29 0.29
CA SER A 36 -5.77 4.55 1.47
C SER A 36 -6.05 5.49 2.64
N LEU A 37 -5.13 6.40 2.93
CA LEU A 37 -5.28 7.39 4.00
C LEU A 37 -6.46 8.33 3.74
N LYS A 38 -6.72 8.72 2.49
CA LYS A 38 -7.92 9.50 2.10
C LYS A 38 -9.20 8.71 2.36
N GLU A 39 -9.28 7.45 1.92
CA GLU A 39 -10.43 6.55 2.11
C GLU A 39 -10.73 6.30 3.60
N MET A 40 -9.69 6.11 4.41
CA MET A 40 -9.83 5.93 5.87
C MET A 40 -10.23 7.20 6.60
N LYS A 41 -10.29 8.34 5.90
CA LYS A 41 -10.46 9.68 6.47
C LYS A 41 -9.42 9.95 7.55
N TYR A 42 -8.15 9.67 7.25
CA TYR A 42 -7.04 9.94 8.16
C TYR A 42 -6.97 11.43 8.47
N HIS A 43 -6.79 11.78 9.75
CA HIS A 43 -6.84 13.18 10.21
C HIS A 43 -5.49 13.92 10.06
N GLY A 44 -4.40 13.23 9.71
CA GLY A 44 -3.10 13.85 9.46
C GLY A 44 -2.92 14.30 8.01
N ASP A 45 -1.73 14.83 7.69
CA ASP A 45 -1.40 15.31 6.34
C ASP A 45 -1.14 14.13 5.40
N VAL A 46 -2.14 13.79 4.58
CA VAL A 46 -2.05 12.69 3.61
C VAL A 46 -1.08 12.99 2.45
N ASN A 47 -0.71 14.25 2.22
CA ASN A 47 0.28 14.56 1.18
C ASN A 47 1.72 14.35 1.68
N LYS A 48 1.93 14.41 3.00
CA LYS A 48 3.22 14.20 3.65
C LYS A 48 3.36 12.77 4.17
N VAL A 49 3.54 11.83 3.23
CA VAL A 49 3.85 10.43 3.54
C VAL A 49 5.34 10.21 3.27
N ILE A 50 6.13 10.07 4.33
CA ILE A 50 7.57 9.82 4.26
C ILE A 50 7.84 8.37 4.68
N PHE A 51 8.43 7.58 3.78
CA PHE A 51 8.80 6.20 4.07
C PHE A 51 10.09 6.17 4.88
N THR A 52 10.06 5.51 6.03
CA THR A 52 11.26 5.21 6.83
C THR A 52 11.81 3.83 6.48
N LYS A 53 10.96 2.94 5.96
CA LYS A 53 11.34 1.62 5.49
C LYS A 53 10.40 1.16 4.39
N TYR A 54 10.97 0.56 3.36
CA TYR A 54 10.26 -0.07 2.26
C TYR A 54 10.94 -1.41 1.97
N ALA A 55 10.20 -2.50 2.09
CA ALA A 55 10.72 -3.84 1.84
C ALA A 55 9.61 -4.71 1.26
N CYS A 56 9.89 -5.36 0.13
CA CYS A 56 8.94 -6.26 -0.48
C CYS A 56 9.53 -7.66 -0.64
N LYS A 57 8.64 -8.65 -0.58
CA LYS A 57 9.01 -10.05 -0.70
C LYS A 57 7.96 -10.81 -1.49
N ALA A 58 8.42 -11.52 -2.52
CA ALA A 58 7.61 -12.48 -3.25
C ALA A 58 7.18 -13.61 -2.30
N ILE A 59 5.89 -13.95 -2.33
CA ILE A 59 5.30 -15.10 -1.65
C ILE A 59 5.70 -16.37 -2.42
N ASP A 60 5.61 -16.32 -3.75
CA ASP A 60 6.10 -17.36 -4.65
C ASP A 60 7.26 -16.80 -5.48
N GLU A 61 8.47 -17.32 -5.26
CA GLU A 61 9.69 -16.92 -5.97
C GLU A 61 9.64 -17.25 -7.47
N THR A 62 8.67 -18.06 -7.92
CA THR A 62 8.44 -18.33 -9.34
C THR A 62 7.46 -17.35 -9.99
N ASN A 63 6.83 -16.48 -9.19
CA ASN A 63 5.84 -15.51 -9.63
C ASN A 63 5.99 -14.17 -8.93
N ASP A 64 6.74 -13.26 -9.57
CA ASP A 64 7.00 -11.89 -9.11
C ASP A 64 5.74 -11.03 -8.95
N THR A 65 4.59 -11.47 -9.46
CA THR A 65 3.31 -10.76 -9.25
C THR A 65 2.69 -11.02 -7.88
N THR A 66 3.16 -12.05 -7.17
CA THR A 66 2.68 -12.42 -5.84
C THR A 66 3.56 -11.82 -4.75
N GLU A 67 3.63 -10.50 -4.66
CA GLU A 67 4.53 -9.80 -3.75
C GLU A 67 3.77 -9.06 -2.64
N VAL A 68 4.30 -9.14 -1.42
CA VAL A 68 3.84 -8.35 -0.27
C VAL A 68 4.91 -7.31 0.09
N CYS A 69 4.51 -6.05 0.10
CA CYS A 69 5.34 -4.95 0.55
C CYS A 69 4.98 -4.55 1.98
N TYR A 70 6.00 -4.38 2.79
CA TYR A 70 5.94 -3.73 4.09
C TYR A 70 6.48 -2.31 3.97
N VAL A 71 5.70 -1.35 4.47
CA VAL A 71 6.05 0.08 4.43
C VAL A 71 5.91 0.67 5.82
N GLU A 72 6.99 1.21 6.38
CA GLU A 72 6.92 2.05 7.58
C GLU A 72 6.90 3.51 7.18
N THR A 73 6.04 4.28 7.85
CA THR A 73 5.97 5.73 7.65
C THR A 73 6.26 6.46 8.96
N GLU A 74 6.85 7.65 8.85
CA GLU A 74 7.16 8.49 10.00
C GLU A 74 5.88 8.96 10.72
N GLN A 75 4.81 9.27 9.98
CA GLN A 75 3.64 9.98 10.53
C GLN A 75 2.43 9.10 10.85
N ALA A 76 2.12 8.09 10.03
CA ALA A 76 0.82 7.43 10.08
C ALA A 76 0.85 6.08 10.81
N GLY A 77 1.94 5.33 10.67
CA GLY A 77 2.00 3.93 11.05
C GLY A 77 2.77 3.10 10.05
N PHE A 78 2.45 1.81 10.00
CA PHE A 78 2.98 0.89 8.99
C PHE A 78 1.87 0.26 8.16
N PHE A 79 2.24 -0.19 6.98
CA PHE A 79 1.35 -0.74 5.97
C PHE A 79 1.87 -2.08 5.47
N TYR A 80 0.95 -2.99 5.19
CA TYR A 80 1.18 -4.11 4.29
C TYR A 80 0.38 -3.89 3.02
N LEU A 81 1.05 -3.95 1.88
CA LEU A 81 0.46 -3.86 0.55
C LEU A 81 0.61 -5.21 -0.13
N MET A 82 -0.47 -5.73 -0.69
CA MET A 82 -0.45 -7.01 -1.39
C MET A 82 -1.38 -6.95 -2.60
N ARG A 83 -0.94 -7.55 -3.70
CA ARG A 83 -1.78 -7.76 -4.89
C ARG A 83 -2.40 -9.14 -4.78
N ASP A 84 -3.70 -9.24 -5.04
CA ASP A 84 -4.31 -10.54 -5.25
C ASP A 84 -4.31 -10.92 -6.74
N MET A 85 -4.57 -12.19 -7.02
CA MET A 85 -4.58 -12.74 -8.38
C MET A 85 -5.80 -12.29 -9.21
N VAL A 86 -6.66 -11.41 -8.67
CA VAL A 86 -7.92 -10.98 -9.28
C VAL A 86 -7.95 -9.46 -9.42
N ASP A 87 -6.78 -8.85 -9.62
CA ASP A 87 -6.63 -7.42 -9.91
C ASP A 87 -7.05 -6.49 -8.75
N HIS A 88 -6.96 -6.96 -7.50
CA HIS A 88 -7.13 -6.11 -6.34
C HIS A 88 -5.82 -5.83 -5.62
N ILE A 89 -5.78 -4.65 -5.00
CA ILE A 89 -4.75 -4.23 -4.07
C ILE A 89 -5.35 -4.19 -2.68
N ASN A 90 -4.83 -5.01 -1.78
CA ASN A 90 -5.20 -5.00 -0.38
C ASN A 90 -4.16 -4.22 0.42
N VAL A 91 -4.65 -3.29 1.24
CA VAL A 91 -3.85 -2.42 2.10
C VAL A 91 -4.27 -2.65 3.54
N VAL A 92 -3.37 -3.20 4.33
CA VAL A 92 -3.54 -3.31 5.79
C VAL A 92 -2.75 -2.17 6.44
N PHE A 93 -3.44 -1.31 7.16
CA PHE A 93 -2.86 -0.20 7.92
C PHE A 93 -2.91 -0.48 9.41
N ASN A 94 -1.81 -0.21 10.11
CA ASN A 94 -1.74 -0.20 11.57
C ASN A 94 -1.08 1.09 12.05
N ARG A 95 -1.68 1.69 13.07
CA ARG A 95 -1.15 2.86 13.75
C ARG A 95 0.03 2.48 14.65
N TRP A 96 0.91 3.44 14.94
CA TRP A 96 2.02 3.24 15.88
C TRP A 96 1.57 3.16 17.35
N ASP A 97 0.45 3.80 17.70
CA ASP A 97 -0.11 3.89 19.05
C ASP A 97 -1.44 3.14 19.22
#